data_AF-A0A9E4FP15-F1
#
_entry.id   AF-A0A9E4FP15-F1
#
_cell.length_a   1.000
_cell.length_b   1.000
_cell.length_c   1.000
_cell.angle_alpha   90.00
_cell.angle_beta   90.00
_cell.angle_gamma   90.00
#
_symmetry.space_group_name_H-M   'P 1'
#
loop_
_entity.id
_entity.type
_entity.pdbx_description
1 polymer ?
#
loop_
_entity_poly.entity_id
_entity_poly.type
_entity_poly.pdbx_seq_one_letter_code
_entity_poly.pdbx_strand_id
1 'polypeptide(L)'
;MARAGADDRKPDEASPTPELRRPLFKLDASVLDARNLSFKAWGAFSLLVVGVATAICVVFWGPNMGFPAAIGGEIGREVKNGFTWLTVNGDWLFNGIKTVILQFMAWLEDGLTWMPWPAVVLAVGLVAWRASGVALAVFSISALVTIGFMGRLPNNFDTLWESSMETLALIVVSVLLSLLFGIPLGILAARSGWVNIMIRPILDIAQTMPSFVYLVPALL
;
A
#
# COMPACT_ATOMS: atom_id res chain seq x y z
N MET A 1 28.26 -7.99 -85.65
CA MET A 1 27.22 -6.95 -85.63
C MET A 1 26.94 -6.59 -84.18
N ALA A 2 26.98 -5.29 -83.87
CA ALA A 2 26.94 -4.71 -82.53
C ALA A 2 25.58 -4.88 -81.83
N ARG A 3 25.59 -4.89 -80.49
CA ARG A 3 25.05 -3.79 -79.66
C ARG A 3 25.39 -3.96 -78.18
N ALA A 4 25.84 -2.85 -77.60
CA ALA A 4 26.12 -2.66 -76.20
C ALA A 4 24.82 -2.56 -75.39
N GLY A 5 24.77 -3.25 -74.25
CA GLY A 5 23.83 -3.00 -73.16
C GLY A 5 24.65 -2.60 -71.94
N ALA A 6 24.52 -1.35 -71.53
CA ALA A 6 25.10 -0.82 -70.30
C ALA A 6 24.37 -1.42 -69.09
N ASP A 7 25.06 -2.26 -68.32
CA ASP A 7 24.67 -2.64 -66.96
C ASP A 7 25.45 -1.74 -66.00
N ASP A 8 24.78 -0.67 -65.57
CA ASP A 8 25.31 0.38 -64.70
C ASP A 8 25.23 -0.11 -63.24
N ARG A 9 26.07 -1.10 -62.90
CA ARG A 9 26.32 -1.48 -61.51
C ARG A 9 27.29 -0.49 -60.88
N LYS A 10 26.75 0.49 -60.15
CA LYS A 10 27.54 1.29 -59.21
C LYS A 10 28.26 0.35 -58.23
N PRO A 11 29.59 0.40 -58.14
CA PRO A 11 30.33 -0.27 -57.09
C PRO A 11 30.18 0.52 -55.77
N ASP A 12 29.98 -0.23 -54.70
CA ASP A 12 30.52 0.07 -53.37
C ASP A 12 29.93 1.31 -52.67
N GLU A 13 28.68 1.20 -52.22
CA GLU A 13 28.18 2.06 -51.15
C GLU A 13 28.92 1.67 -49.86
N ALA A 14 29.95 2.47 -49.55
CA ALA A 14 30.85 2.30 -48.44
C ALA A 14 30.12 1.99 -47.14
N SER A 15 30.57 0.94 -46.44
CA SER A 15 30.35 0.81 -44.99
C SER A 15 30.64 2.17 -44.34
N PRO A 16 29.73 2.73 -43.53
CA PRO A 16 29.93 4.07 -43.00
C PRO A 16 31.25 4.12 -42.24
N THR A 17 32.11 5.04 -42.65
CA THR A 17 33.44 5.24 -42.09
C THR A 17 33.38 5.40 -40.57
N PRO A 18 34.38 4.94 -39.81
CA PRO A 18 34.41 5.02 -38.33
C PRO A 18 34.39 6.46 -37.77
N GLU A 19 34.46 7.45 -38.66
CA GLU A 19 34.51 8.88 -38.39
C GLU A 19 33.22 9.44 -37.75
N LEU A 20 32.08 8.75 -37.88
CA LEU A 20 30.79 9.23 -37.35
C LEU A 20 30.50 8.83 -35.89
N ARG A 21 31.54 8.48 -35.11
CA ARG A 21 31.43 8.21 -33.67
C ARG A 21 32.09 9.28 -32.80
N ARG A 22 32.26 10.50 -33.32
CA ARG A 22 32.70 11.63 -32.50
C ARG A 22 31.49 12.18 -31.74
N PRO A 23 31.51 12.25 -30.40
CA PRO A 23 30.43 12.92 -29.66
C PRO A 23 30.35 14.36 -30.15
N LEU A 24 29.21 14.73 -30.76
CA LEU A 24 28.94 16.04 -31.37
C LEU A 24 29.02 17.21 -30.37
N PHE A 25 29.21 16.93 -29.08
CA PHE A 25 29.32 17.93 -28.03
C PHE A 25 30.24 17.39 -26.92
N LYS A 26 31.50 17.83 -26.90
CA LYS A 26 32.39 17.61 -25.75
C LYS A 26 31.97 18.58 -24.64
N LEU A 27 31.05 18.15 -23.78
CA LEU A 27 30.79 18.84 -22.51
C LEU A 27 32.07 18.75 -21.69
N ASP A 28 32.77 19.88 -21.56
CA ASP A 28 33.95 20.00 -20.71
C ASP A 28 33.55 19.68 -19.26
N ALA A 29 34.37 18.88 -18.57
CA ALA A 29 34.14 18.50 -17.17
C ALA A 29 34.05 19.74 -16.27
N SER A 30 34.75 20.83 -16.64
CA SER A 30 34.69 22.13 -15.99
C SER A 30 33.26 22.74 -15.99
N VAL A 31 32.52 22.56 -17.09
CA VAL A 31 31.15 23.07 -17.25
C VAL A 31 30.15 22.25 -16.43
N LEU A 32 30.36 20.93 -16.36
CA LEU A 32 29.55 20.05 -15.51
C LEU A 32 29.76 20.37 -14.02
N ASP A 33 30.99 20.64 -13.61
CA ASP A 33 31.31 21.00 -12.23
C ASP A 33 30.77 22.39 -11.87
N ALA A 34 30.89 23.38 -12.77
CA ALA A 34 30.32 24.71 -12.58
C ALA A 34 28.78 24.70 -12.43
N ARG A 35 28.08 23.86 -13.21
CA ARG A 35 26.62 23.69 -13.11
C ARG A 35 26.21 22.98 -11.83
N ASN A 36 27.01 22.02 -11.35
CA ASN A 36 26.76 21.32 -10.09
C ASN A 36 27.02 22.24 -8.88
N LEU A 37 28.09 23.05 -8.95
CA LEU A 37 28.44 24.03 -7.92
C LEU A 37 27.39 25.14 -7.83
N SER A 38 26.87 25.63 -8.97
CA SER A 38 25.79 26.60 -8.98
C SER A 38 24.48 26.04 -8.42
N PHE A 39 24.11 24.79 -8.76
CA PHE A 39 22.92 24.14 -8.20
C PHE A 39 23.03 23.92 -6.68
N LYS A 40 24.19 23.50 -6.19
CA LYS A 40 24.47 23.37 -4.74
C LYS A 40 24.46 24.72 -4.03
N ALA A 41 25.03 25.76 -4.64
CA ALA A 41 25.04 27.11 -4.09
C ALA A 41 23.62 27.71 -4.01
N TRP A 42 22.80 27.51 -5.05
CA TRP A 42 21.39 27.91 -5.06
C TRP A 42 20.56 27.13 -4.05
N GLY A 43 20.81 25.83 -3.88
CA GLY A 43 20.19 25.01 -2.85
C GLY A 43 20.57 25.42 -1.42
N ALA A 44 21.84 25.76 -1.19
CA ALA A 44 22.29 26.26 0.12
C ALA A 44 21.71 27.64 0.42
N PHE A 45 21.64 28.53 -0.58
CA PHE A 45 21.04 29.85 -0.44
C PHE A 45 19.53 29.78 -0.16
N SER A 46 18.78 28.91 -0.86
CA SER A 46 17.34 28.75 -0.61
C SER A 46 17.04 28.20 0.77
N LEU A 47 17.83 27.22 1.25
CA LEU A 47 17.72 26.70 2.61
C LEU A 47 18.02 27.77 3.67
N LEU A 48 19.03 28.62 3.43
CA LEU A 48 19.37 29.71 4.33
C LEU A 48 18.25 30.75 4.38
N VAL A 49 17.72 31.16 3.22
CA VAL A 49 16.62 32.13 3.13
C VAL A 49 15.35 31.58 3.82
N VAL A 50 14.99 30.32 3.57
CA VAL A 50 13.83 29.68 4.21
C VAL A 50 14.05 29.54 5.72
N GLY A 51 15.25 29.15 6.15
CA GLY A 51 15.60 29.05 7.56
C GLY A 51 15.52 30.39 8.29
N VAL A 52 16.07 31.46 7.70
CA VAL A 52 16.01 32.81 8.24
C VAL A 52 14.57 33.33 8.27
N ALA A 53 13.80 33.14 7.20
CA ALA A 53 12.39 33.53 7.16
C ALA A 53 11.57 32.80 8.23
N THR A 54 11.81 31.49 8.41
CA THR A 54 11.15 30.70 9.45
C THR A 54 11.53 31.18 10.85
N ALA A 55 12.81 31.46 11.09
CA ALA A 55 13.28 32.02 12.37
C ALA A 55 12.66 33.39 12.68
N ILE A 56 12.56 34.27 11.69
CA ILE A 56 11.89 35.58 11.82
C ILE A 56 10.41 35.36 12.16
N CYS A 57 9.70 34.48 11.45
CA CYS A 57 8.31 34.16 11.77
C CYS A 57 8.14 33.63 13.20
N VAL A 58 9.03 32.73 13.66
CA VAL A 58 8.97 32.18 15.03
C VAL A 58 9.25 33.25 16.09
N VAL A 59 10.24 34.12 15.88
CA VAL A 59 10.62 35.14 16.86
C VAL A 59 9.58 36.25 16.96
N PHE A 60 9.05 36.72 15.82
CA PHE A 60 8.13 37.85 15.79
C PHE A 60 6.67 37.44 16.03
N TRP A 61 6.28 36.25 15.60
CA TRP A 61 4.89 35.80 15.59
C TRP A 61 4.63 34.47 16.30
N GLY A 62 5.66 33.66 16.58
CA GLY A 62 5.52 32.35 17.23
C GLY A 62 4.71 32.35 18.53
N PRO A 63 4.85 33.32 19.45
CA PRO A 63 4.07 33.37 20.69
C PRO A 63 2.58 33.68 20.49
N ASN A 64 2.22 34.34 19.37
CA ASN A 64 0.86 34.82 19.10
C ASN A 64 0.18 34.09 17.93
N MET A 65 0.90 33.22 17.20
CA MET A 65 0.36 32.36 16.16
C MET A 65 -0.02 31.00 16.74
N GLY A 66 -1.15 30.95 17.46
CA GLY A 66 -1.85 29.69 17.64
C GLY A 66 -2.30 29.16 16.27
N PHE A 67 -2.28 27.84 16.09
CA PHE A 67 -2.96 27.24 14.93
C PHE A 67 -4.42 27.75 14.92
N PRO A 68 -4.98 28.18 13.76
CA PRO A 68 -6.36 28.65 13.67
C PRO A 68 -7.33 27.47 13.87
N ALA A 69 -7.44 27.00 15.11
CA ALA A 69 -8.20 25.83 15.52
C ALA A 69 -9.73 26.06 15.45
N ALA A 70 -10.17 27.32 15.30
CA ALA A 70 -11.57 27.69 15.24
C ALA A 70 -12.30 27.08 14.03
N ILE A 71 -11.61 26.83 12.91
CA ILE A 71 -12.21 26.24 11.70
C ILE A 71 -12.48 24.73 11.88
N GLY A 72 -11.66 24.05 12.69
CA GLY A 72 -11.77 22.60 12.90
C GLY A 72 -12.98 22.18 13.71
N GLY A 73 -13.44 23.03 14.64
CA GLY A 73 -14.57 22.73 15.52
C GLY A 73 -15.90 22.64 14.79
N GLU A 74 -16.16 23.55 13.85
CA GLU A 74 -17.40 23.57 13.07
C GLU A 74 -17.47 22.39 12.10
N ILE A 75 -16.39 22.15 11.33
CA ILE A 75 -16.32 21.02 10.39
C ILE A 75 -16.42 19.69 11.15
N GLY A 76 -15.69 19.55 12.27
CA GLY A 76 -15.74 18.35 13.09
C GLY A 76 -17.12 18.05 13.67
N ARG A 77 -17.89 19.09 14.03
CA ARG A 77 -19.27 18.94 14.51
C ARG A 77 -20.20 18.46 13.41
N GLU A 78 -20.12 19.02 12.20
CA GLU A 78 -20.97 18.58 11.09
C GLU A 78 -20.63 17.15 10.63
N VAL A 79 -19.35 16.80 10.57
CA VAL A 79 -18.91 15.42 10.29
C VAL A 79 -19.41 14.45 11.35
N LYS A 80 -19.30 14.80 12.64
CA LYS A 80 -19.79 13.98 13.75
C LYS A 80 -21.30 13.80 13.68
N ASN A 81 -22.07 14.87 13.44
CA ASN A 81 -23.52 14.81 13.33
C ASN A 81 -23.96 13.94 12.16
N GLY A 82 -23.31 14.08 11.00
CA GLY A 82 -23.56 13.24 9.83
C GLY A 82 -23.25 11.76 10.10
N PHE A 83 -22.13 11.48 10.76
CA PHE A 83 -21.76 10.12 11.16
C PHE A 83 -22.78 9.53 12.14
N THR A 84 -23.16 10.25 13.20
CA THR A 84 -24.17 9.78 14.16
C THR A 84 -25.50 9.51 13.48
N TRP A 85 -25.95 10.39 12.58
CA TRP A 85 -27.17 10.16 11.81
C TRP A 85 -27.07 8.89 10.97
N LEU A 86 -25.94 8.67 10.29
CA LEU A 86 -25.71 7.48 9.47
C LEU A 86 -25.69 6.20 10.32
N THR A 87 -25.03 6.21 11.48
CA THR A 87 -24.96 5.03 12.37
C THR A 87 -26.33 4.70 12.96
N VAL A 88 -27.13 5.70 13.34
CA VAL A 88 -28.47 5.46 13.90
C VAL A 88 -29.46 4.95 12.84
N ASN A 89 -29.47 5.55 11.64
CA ASN A 89 -30.41 5.17 10.58
C ASN A 89 -29.95 3.91 9.83
N GLY A 90 -28.64 3.71 9.72
CA GLY A 90 -28.00 2.56 9.08
C GLY A 90 -27.72 1.40 10.04
N ASP A 91 -28.09 1.50 11.31
CA ASP A 91 -27.77 0.52 12.36
C ASP A 91 -28.11 -0.91 11.92
N TRP A 92 -29.31 -1.10 11.37
CA TRP A 92 -29.77 -2.40 10.88
C TRP A 92 -28.88 -2.99 9.78
N LEU A 93 -28.35 -2.15 8.88
CA LEU A 93 -27.47 -2.56 7.78
C LEU A 93 -26.07 -2.90 8.32
N PHE A 94 -25.50 -2.02 9.14
CA PHE A 94 -24.17 -2.21 9.71
C PHE A 94 -24.13 -3.41 10.65
N ASN A 95 -25.13 -3.56 11.52
CA ASN A 95 -25.26 -4.73 12.40
C ASN A 95 -25.53 -6.00 11.61
N GLY A 96 -26.32 -5.94 10.52
CA GLY A 96 -26.52 -7.07 9.61
C GLY A 96 -25.20 -7.54 9.00
N ILE A 97 -24.43 -6.63 8.40
CA ILE A 97 -23.11 -6.94 7.81
C ILE A 97 -22.16 -7.48 8.88
N LYS A 98 -22.08 -6.82 10.03
CA LYS A 98 -21.24 -7.25 11.16
C LYS A 98 -21.59 -8.66 11.61
N THR A 99 -22.88 -8.97 11.77
CA THR A 99 -23.33 -10.29 12.22
C THR A 99 -22.93 -11.37 11.23
N VAL A 100 -23.13 -11.14 9.93
CA VAL A 100 -22.74 -12.11 8.90
C VAL A 100 -21.24 -12.36 8.89
N ILE A 101 -20.43 -11.29 8.96
CA ILE A 101 -18.96 -11.41 8.95
C ILE A 101 -18.48 -12.12 10.23
N LEU A 102 -18.96 -11.71 11.40
CA LEU A 102 -18.58 -12.33 12.67
C LEU A 102 -19.02 -13.78 12.78
N GLN A 103 -20.22 -14.11 12.29
CA GLN A 103 -20.70 -15.49 12.29
C GLN A 103 -19.86 -16.38 11.37
N PHE A 104 -19.47 -15.88 10.20
CA PHE A 104 -18.59 -16.62 9.30
C PHE A 104 -17.18 -16.78 9.86
N MET A 105 -16.66 -15.75 10.52
CA MET A 105 -15.38 -15.81 11.24
C MET A 105 -15.42 -16.85 12.37
N ALA A 106 -16.43 -16.77 13.24
CA ALA A 106 -16.60 -17.71 14.35
C ALA A 106 -16.75 -19.15 13.85
N TRP A 107 -17.48 -19.38 12.76
CA TRP A 107 -17.60 -20.71 12.16
C TRP A 107 -16.25 -21.27 11.70
N LEU A 108 -15.37 -20.43 11.14
CA LEU A 108 -14.02 -20.85 10.76
C LEU A 108 -13.12 -21.08 11.97
N GLU A 109 -13.20 -20.21 12.98
CA GLU A 109 -12.46 -20.35 14.23
C GLU A 109 -12.84 -21.65 14.96
N ASP A 110 -14.14 -21.92 15.12
CA ASP A 110 -14.67 -23.15 15.69
C ASP A 110 -14.17 -24.38 14.89
N GLY A 111 -14.14 -24.28 13.56
CA GLY A 111 -13.61 -25.34 12.70
C GLY A 111 -12.11 -25.61 12.92
N LEU A 112 -11.33 -24.56 13.13
CA LEU A 112 -9.89 -24.65 13.40
C LEU A 112 -9.59 -25.19 14.80
N THR A 113 -10.35 -24.76 15.80
CA THR A 113 -10.16 -25.15 17.21
C THR A 113 -10.77 -26.52 17.53
N TRP A 114 -11.78 -26.95 16.78
CA TRP A 114 -12.35 -28.30 16.89
C TRP A 114 -11.34 -29.39 16.49
N MET A 115 -10.40 -29.09 15.60
CA MET A 115 -9.34 -30.03 15.21
C MET A 115 -8.21 -30.04 16.26
N PRO A 116 -7.61 -31.22 16.56
CA PRO A 116 -6.41 -31.28 17.37
C PRO A 116 -5.29 -30.41 16.79
N TRP A 117 -4.61 -29.64 17.64
CA TRP A 117 -3.57 -28.70 17.21
C TRP A 117 -2.51 -29.27 16.23
N PRO A 118 -2.04 -30.54 16.34
CA PRO A 118 -1.06 -31.06 15.39
C PRO A 118 -1.66 -31.21 13.99
N ALA A 119 -2.96 -31.48 13.88
CA ALA A 119 -3.65 -31.59 12.60
C ALA A 119 -3.69 -30.23 11.88
N VAL A 120 -3.94 -29.15 12.62
CA VAL A 120 -3.93 -27.78 12.08
C VAL A 120 -2.51 -27.39 11.63
N VAL A 121 -1.49 -27.68 12.44
CA VAL A 121 -0.09 -27.42 12.09
C VAL A 121 0.30 -28.15 10.79
N LEU A 122 -0.06 -29.43 10.68
CA LEU A 122 0.22 -30.21 9.47
C LEU A 122 -0.56 -29.69 8.26
N ALA A 123 -1.83 -29.33 8.43
CA ALA A 123 -2.65 -28.78 7.35
C ALA A 123 -2.06 -27.46 6.81
N VAL A 124 -1.73 -26.52 7.70
CA VAL A 124 -1.09 -25.25 7.32
C VAL A 124 0.28 -25.50 6.70
N GLY A 125 1.07 -26.41 7.26
CA GLY A 125 2.37 -26.80 6.71
C GLY A 125 2.27 -27.38 5.30
N LEU A 126 1.27 -28.22 5.02
CA LEU A 126 1.02 -28.78 3.70
C LEU A 126 0.58 -27.72 2.69
N VAL A 127 -0.28 -26.79 3.09
CA VAL A 127 -0.70 -25.66 2.26
C VAL A 127 0.50 -24.76 1.95
N ALA A 128 1.30 -24.40 2.95
CA ALA A 128 2.51 -23.62 2.80
C ALA A 128 3.54 -24.29 1.87
N TRP A 129 3.70 -25.61 2.02
CA TRP A 129 4.58 -26.41 1.16
C TRP A 129 4.13 -26.36 -0.31
N ARG A 130 2.82 -26.46 -0.56
CA ARG A 130 2.26 -26.40 -1.91
C ARG A 130 2.27 -24.99 -2.51
N ALA A 131 2.17 -23.96 -1.68
CA ALA A 131 2.16 -22.57 -2.14
C ALA A 131 3.55 -22.04 -2.49
N SER A 132 4.57 -22.31 -1.66
CA SER A 132 5.90 -21.68 -1.78
C SER A 132 7.08 -22.63 -1.46
N GLY A 133 6.83 -23.94 -1.37
CA GLY A 133 7.87 -24.95 -1.14
C GLY A 133 8.26 -25.16 0.32
N VAL A 134 9.32 -25.94 0.52
CA VAL A 134 9.71 -26.49 1.83
C VAL A 134 10.12 -25.42 2.83
N ALA A 135 10.77 -24.34 2.37
CA ALA A 135 11.22 -23.26 3.25
C ALA A 135 10.06 -22.58 3.99
N LEU A 136 8.98 -22.23 3.28
CA LEU A 136 7.78 -21.65 3.89
C LEU A 136 7.08 -22.65 4.81
N ALA A 137 7.00 -23.92 4.41
CA ALA A 137 6.37 -24.97 5.22
C ALA A 137 7.06 -25.14 6.58
N VAL A 138 8.39 -25.23 6.59
CA VAL A 138 9.18 -25.35 7.84
C VAL A 138 9.02 -24.10 8.70
N PHE A 139 9.08 -22.91 8.08
CA PHE A 139 8.86 -21.66 8.80
C PHE A 139 7.48 -21.61 9.47
N SER A 140 6.41 -21.85 8.71
CA SER A 140 5.04 -21.84 9.23
C SER A 140 4.82 -22.89 10.33
N ILE A 141 5.33 -24.12 10.15
CA ILE A 141 5.25 -25.17 11.17
C ILE A 141 6.00 -24.73 12.43
N SER A 142 7.25 -24.26 12.31
CA SER A 142 8.04 -23.83 13.46
C SER A 142 7.36 -22.68 14.23
N ALA A 143 6.76 -21.73 13.53
CA ALA A 143 6.05 -20.61 14.13
C ALA A 143 4.81 -21.07 14.90
N LEU A 144 3.95 -21.89 14.27
CA LEU A 144 2.74 -22.42 14.92
C LEU A 144 3.05 -23.33 16.10
N VAL A 145 4.09 -24.16 15.99
CA VAL A 145 4.54 -25.02 17.08
C VAL A 145 5.05 -24.17 18.25
N THR A 146 5.80 -23.10 17.97
CA THR A 146 6.29 -22.18 19.01
C THR A 146 5.11 -21.52 19.74
N ILE A 147 4.09 -21.05 19.02
CA ILE A 147 2.87 -20.49 19.59
C ILE A 147 2.14 -21.52 20.46
N GLY A 148 1.99 -22.75 19.96
CA GLY A 148 1.35 -23.84 20.71
C GLY A 148 2.05 -24.16 22.03
N PHE A 149 3.38 -24.03 22.08
CA PHE A 149 4.16 -24.25 23.30
C PHE A 149 4.20 -23.05 24.26
N MET A 150 3.86 -21.84 23.82
CA MET A 150 3.84 -20.64 24.67
C MET A 150 2.70 -20.66 25.72
N GLY A 151 1.73 -21.56 25.59
CA GLY A 151 0.76 -21.86 26.64
C GLY A 151 -0.27 -20.76 26.93
N ARG A 152 -0.76 -20.72 28.18
CA ARG A 152 -1.84 -19.85 28.64
C ARG A 152 -1.30 -18.48 29.05
N LEU A 153 -1.98 -17.38 28.64
CA LEU A 153 -1.57 -16.03 29.03
C LEU A 153 -1.83 -15.78 30.51
N PRO A 154 -0.98 -15.01 31.22
CA PRO A 154 -1.11 -14.75 32.65
C PRO A 154 -2.43 -14.09 33.09
N ASN A 155 -3.21 -13.52 32.15
CA ASN A 155 -4.37 -12.67 32.44
C ASN A 155 -5.64 -13.02 31.64
N ASN A 156 -5.64 -14.07 30.81
CA ASN A 156 -6.76 -14.37 29.91
C ASN A 156 -7.40 -15.74 30.17
N PHE A 157 -8.68 -15.86 29.79
CA PHE A 157 -9.40 -17.14 29.78
C PHE A 157 -8.95 -18.06 28.63
N ASP A 158 -8.35 -17.49 27.58
CA ASP A 158 -7.95 -18.19 26.34
C ASP A 158 -6.42 -18.42 26.28
N THR A 159 -5.99 -19.46 25.57
CA THR A 159 -4.57 -19.72 25.32
C THR A 159 -4.10 -18.98 24.07
N LEU A 160 -2.77 -18.81 23.93
CA LEU A 160 -2.20 -18.14 22.77
C LEU A 160 -2.54 -18.87 21.45
N TRP A 161 -2.87 -20.16 21.54
CA TRP A 161 -3.35 -20.96 20.41
C TRP A 161 -4.71 -20.47 19.91
N GLU A 162 -5.72 -20.33 20.78
CA GLU A 162 -7.06 -19.90 20.35
C GLU A 162 -7.03 -18.49 19.76
N SER A 163 -6.33 -17.54 20.40
CA SER A 163 -6.16 -16.19 19.83
C SER A 163 -5.44 -16.22 18.47
N SER A 164 -4.51 -17.16 18.26
CA SER A 164 -3.86 -17.32 16.97
C SER A 164 -4.82 -17.89 15.92
N MET A 165 -5.71 -18.83 16.29
CA MET A 165 -6.74 -19.34 15.40
C MET A 165 -7.76 -18.26 15.04
N GLU A 166 -8.13 -17.39 15.98
CA GLU A 166 -8.97 -16.21 15.74
C GLU A 166 -8.32 -15.30 14.68
N THR A 167 -7.02 -15.00 14.82
CA THR A 167 -6.32 -14.17 13.82
C THR A 167 -6.23 -14.84 12.45
N LEU A 168 -6.02 -16.16 12.40
CA LEU A 168 -6.01 -16.91 11.15
C LEU A 168 -7.38 -16.90 10.48
N ALA A 169 -8.46 -17.14 11.24
CA ALA A 169 -9.82 -17.07 10.75
C ALA A 169 -10.14 -15.67 10.21
N LEU A 170 -9.80 -14.62 10.96
CA LEU A 170 -9.98 -13.22 10.55
C LEU A 170 -9.24 -12.91 9.24
N ILE A 171 -7.99 -13.34 9.10
CA ILE A 171 -7.21 -13.13 7.87
C ILE A 171 -7.85 -13.87 6.69
N VAL A 172 -8.27 -15.13 6.87
CA VAL A 172 -8.92 -15.92 5.82
C VAL A 172 -10.22 -15.25 5.37
N VAL A 173 -11.09 -14.87 6.30
CA VAL A 173 -12.32 -14.13 5.98
C VAL A 173 -12.01 -12.83 5.25
N SER A 174 -11.03 -12.06 5.73
CA SER A 174 -10.64 -10.78 5.13
C SER A 174 -10.16 -10.96 3.69
N VAL A 175 -9.33 -11.98 3.42
CA VAL A 175 -8.85 -12.29 2.07
C VAL A 175 -10.01 -12.72 1.17
N LEU A 176 -10.89 -13.60 1.65
CA LEU A 176 -12.05 -14.05 0.88
C LEU A 176 -12.98 -12.89 0.51
N LEU A 177 -13.30 -12.00 1.46
CA LEU A 177 -14.11 -10.81 1.20
C LEU A 177 -13.40 -9.84 0.25
N SER A 178 -12.10 -9.64 0.43
CA SER A 178 -11.29 -8.81 -0.47
C SER A 178 -11.30 -9.34 -1.90
N LEU A 179 -11.19 -10.65 -2.11
CA LEU A 179 -11.31 -11.25 -3.44
C LEU A 179 -12.74 -11.15 -3.98
N LEU A 180 -13.74 -11.43 -3.14
CA LEU A 180 -15.16 -11.41 -3.49
C LEU A 180 -15.61 -10.05 -4.02
N PHE A 181 -15.17 -8.96 -3.39
CA PHE A 181 -15.54 -7.60 -3.82
C PHE A 181 -14.48 -6.97 -4.72
N GLY A 182 -13.20 -7.19 -4.44
CA GLY A 182 -12.09 -6.59 -5.16
C GLY A 182 -11.96 -7.07 -6.59
N ILE A 183 -12.20 -8.37 -6.88
CA ILE A 183 -12.13 -8.88 -8.26
C ILE A 183 -13.26 -8.27 -9.12
N PRO A 184 -14.55 -8.33 -8.73
CA PRO A 184 -15.62 -7.72 -9.53
C PRO A 184 -15.45 -6.21 -9.71
N LEU A 185 -15.11 -5.48 -8.65
CA LEU A 185 -14.88 -4.03 -8.72
C LEU A 185 -13.67 -3.70 -9.61
N GLY A 186 -12.60 -4.49 -9.52
CA GLY A 186 -11.42 -4.36 -10.39
C GLY A 186 -11.74 -4.60 -11.86
N ILE A 187 -12.52 -5.64 -12.17
CA ILE A 187 -12.98 -5.92 -13.54
C ILE A 187 -13.87 -4.79 -14.06
N LEU A 188 -14.78 -4.27 -13.22
CA LEU A 188 -15.68 -3.18 -13.62
C LEU A 188 -14.91 -1.87 -13.88
N ALA A 189 -13.92 -1.56 -13.05
CA ALA A 189 -13.02 -0.43 -13.27
C ALA A 189 -12.20 -0.60 -14.56
N ALA A 190 -11.72 -1.80 -14.86
CA ALA A 190 -11.00 -2.08 -16.10
C ALA A 190 -11.87 -1.91 -17.35
N ARG A 191 -13.19 -2.11 -17.23
CA ARG A 191 -14.15 -1.99 -18.33
C ARG A 191 -14.73 -0.59 -18.52
N SER A 192 -14.80 0.23 -17.47
CA SER A 192 -15.41 1.56 -17.53
C SER A 192 -14.47 2.63 -17.00
N GLY A 193 -14.10 3.56 -17.88
CA GLY A 193 -13.29 4.72 -17.51
C GLY A 193 -13.93 5.55 -16.39
N TRP A 194 -15.25 5.65 -16.37
CA TRP A 194 -15.98 6.39 -15.33
C TRP A 194 -15.90 5.68 -13.96
N VAL A 195 -16.09 4.36 -13.92
CA VAL A 195 -15.98 3.58 -12.67
C VAL A 195 -14.55 3.65 -12.13
N ASN A 196 -13.56 3.55 -13.00
CA ASN A 196 -12.16 3.69 -12.63
C ASN A 196 -11.84 5.08 -12.04
N ILE A 197 -12.42 6.16 -12.58
CA ILE A 197 -12.25 7.51 -12.02
C ILE A 197 -12.89 7.63 -10.64
N MET A 198 -14.05 7.01 -10.41
CA MET A 198 -14.75 7.07 -9.12
C MET A 198 -14.09 6.22 -8.03
N ILE A 199 -13.58 5.03 -8.37
CA ILE A 199 -13.00 4.09 -7.39
C ILE A 199 -11.57 4.50 -7.01
N ARG A 200 -10.79 5.09 -7.92
CA ARG A 200 -9.38 5.47 -7.65
C ARG A 200 -9.18 6.30 -6.37
N PRO A 201 -9.92 7.40 -6.15
CA PRO A 201 -9.78 8.17 -4.92
C PRO A 201 -10.06 7.35 -3.65
N ILE A 202 -11.05 6.46 -3.69
CA ILE A 202 -11.39 5.60 -2.55
C ILE A 202 -10.23 4.65 -2.24
N LEU A 203 -9.62 4.06 -3.28
CA LEU A 203 -8.46 3.19 -3.14
C LEU A 203 -7.23 3.95 -2.63
N ASP A 204 -6.99 5.16 -3.14
CA ASP A 204 -5.88 6.01 -2.70
C ASP A 204 -6.04 6.38 -1.22
N ILE A 205 -7.25 6.72 -0.79
CA ILE A 205 -7.60 7.02 0.60
C ILE A 205 -7.42 5.77 1.50
N ALA A 206 -7.90 4.61 1.06
CA ALA A 206 -7.75 3.35 1.80
C ALA A 206 -6.29 2.93 1.98
N GLN A 207 -5.42 3.27 1.02
CA GLN A 207 -4.01 2.89 1.01
C GLN A 207 -3.10 3.89 1.74
N THR A 208 -3.54 5.14 1.93
CA THR A 208 -2.68 6.20 2.48
C THR A 208 -3.11 6.71 3.84
N MET A 209 -4.38 6.55 4.24
CA MET A 209 -4.82 6.98 5.57
C MET A 209 -4.38 5.99 6.66
N PRO A 210 -3.79 6.47 7.77
CA PRO A 210 -3.42 5.62 8.90
C PRO A 210 -4.63 4.93 9.51
N SER A 211 -4.48 3.67 9.95
CA SER A 211 -5.56 2.87 10.52
C SER A 211 -6.28 3.56 11.69
N PHE A 212 -5.57 4.33 12.52
CA PHE A 212 -6.15 5.06 13.65
C PHE A 212 -7.28 6.01 13.25
N VAL A 213 -7.24 6.61 12.06
CA VAL A 213 -8.26 7.55 11.60
C VAL A 213 -9.60 6.84 11.39
N TYR A 214 -9.57 5.62 10.85
CA TYR A 214 -10.78 4.81 10.65
C TYR A 214 -11.31 4.17 11.93
N LEU A 215 -10.43 3.95 12.93
CA LEU A 215 -10.82 3.34 14.20
C LEU A 215 -11.61 4.29 15.11
N VAL A 216 -11.37 5.61 15.06
CA VAL A 216 -12.09 6.59 15.88
C VAL A 216 -13.62 6.45 15.77
N PRO A 217 -14.23 6.52 14.57
CA PRO A 217 -15.68 6.36 14.43
C PRO A 217 -16.19 4.95 14.76
N ALA A 218 -15.37 3.90 14.63
CA ALA A 218 -15.77 2.53 14.93
C ALA A 218 -15.84 2.22 16.44
N LEU A 219 -15.18 3.05 17.27
CA LEU A 219 -15.10 2.90 18.72
C LEU A 219 -16.06 3.82 19.49
N LEU A 220 -16.67 4.80 18.81
CA LEU A 220 -17.64 5.76 19.35
C LEU A 220 -19.07 5.25 19.18
#